data_AF-A0A2E8S3R2-F1
#
_entry.id   AF-A0A2E8S3R2-F1
#
_cell.length_a   1.000
_cell.length_b   1.000
_cell.length_c   1.000
_cell.angle_alpha   90.00
_cell.angle_beta   90.00
_cell.angle_gamma   90.00
#
_symmetry.space_group_name_H-M   'P 1'
#
loop_
_entity.id
_entity.type
_entity.pdbx_description
1 polymer ?
#
loop_
_entity_poly.entity_id
_entity_poly.type
_entity_poly.pdbx_seq_one_letter_code
_entity_poly.pdbx_strand_id
1 'polypeptide(L)'
;MHFFSSDPYSSSGATVEKSIRVQLERHGAAAVEFAVTLPVMVMLLLGMVELGRALQVYHQMYEAARAGARIYSGIGNTETDIRTMVATAMADTVLDPEDYQVTLNPTDPSTVSTALTQVSVTVSTNFDDISWLVGNTLLSGETLIATCIMPFDSAEASSIGGGGNSGGGGGDDDDDDDDDDDDDDDDDDDDDDDDDDDDDDDDDDDDDDDDDGDGDDDDDNDNDDDDDGVADGDDSHPEDNTQCTDDD
;
A
#
# COMPACT_ATOMS: atom_id res chain seq x y z
N MET A 1 -113.47 12.41 26.40
CA MET A 1 -112.64 11.50 25.59
C MET A 1 -111.65 12.36 24.83
N HIS A 2 -110.37 11.96 24.84
CA HIS A 2 -109.23 12.60 24.17
C HIS A 2 -108.69 13.88 24.85
N PHE A 3 -107.39 14.08 25.09
CA PHE A 3 -106.19 13.31 24.78
C PHE A 3 -105.10 13.72 25.80
N PHE A 4 -104.32 12.74 26.28
CA PHE A 4 -103.01 12.96 26.91
C PHE A 4 -102.14 13.80 25.97
N SER A 5 -101.58 14.90 26.47
CA SER A 5 -100.47 15.60 25.79
C SER A 5 -99.17 15.09 26.40
N SER A 6 -98.56 14.12 25.73
CA SER A 6 -97.19 13.68 25.96
C SER A 6 -96.27 14.56 25.12
N ASP A 7 -95.45 15.39 25.76
CA ASP A 7 -94.36 16.07 25.05
C ASP A 7 -93.23 15.06 24.76
N PRO A 8 -92.74 14.98 23.50
CA PRO A 8 -91.68 14.07 23.14
C PRO A 8 -90.28 14.67 23.41
N TYR A 9 -89.45 13.82 24.02
CA TYR A 9 -88.09 13.52 23.55
C TYR A 9 -87.15 14.72 23.28
N SER A 10 -86.49 15.18 24.35
CA SER A 10 -85.24 15.96 24.26
C SER A 10 -84.08 15.02 23.95
N SER A 11 -83.64 15.01 22.69
CA SER A 11 -82.48 14.27 22.21
C SER A 11 -81.54 15.19 21.43
N SER A 12 -80.25 14.91 21.56
CA SER A 12 -79.15 15.32 20.69
C SER A 12 -78.64 16.76 20.89
N GLY A 13 -77.37 16.99 21.21
CA GLY A 13 -76.24 16.08 21.30
C GLY A 13 -75.09 16.82 21.98
N ALA A 14 -74.43 16.14 22.91
CA ALA A 14 -73.15 16.60 23.42
C ALA A 14 -72.13 16.50 22.28
N THR A 15 -71.77 17.64 21.70
CA THR A 15 -70.60 17.77 20.83
C THR A 15 -69.37 17.46 21.67
N VAL A 16 -68.93 16.21 21.61
CA VAL A 16 -67.60 15.80 22.08
C VAL A 16 -66.60 16.37 21.09
N GLU A 17 -66.10 17.58 21.37
CA GLU A 17 -64.95 18.14 20.68
C GLU A 17 -63.73 17.28 21.01
N LYS A 18 -63.44 16.35 20.10
CA LYS A 18 -62.25 15.51 20.13
C LYS A 18 -61.06 16.40 19.80
N SER A 19 -60.39 16.90 20.83
CA SER A 19 -59.13 17.63 20.72
C SER A 19 -58.05 16.68 20.20
N ILE A 20 -57.82 16.69 18.89
CA ILE A 20 -56.65 16.08 18.26
C ILE A 20 -55.45 16.94 18.67
N ARG A 21 -54.74 16.53 19.72
CA ARG A 21 -53.42 17.10 20.05
C ARG A 21 -52.42 16.49 19.09
N VAL A 22 -51.88 17.33 18.22
CA VAL A 22 -50.81 16.99 17.28
C VAL A 22 -49.53 16.74 18.08
N GLN A 23 -49.10 15.48 18.17
CA GLN A 23 -47.80 15.08 18.77
C GLN A 23 -46.68 15.09 17.72
N LEU A 24 -46.46 16.20 17.00
CA LEU A 24 -45.38 16.29 16.00
C LEU A 24 -44.08 16.96 16.49
N GLU A 25 -44.02 17.46 17.72
CA GLU A 25 -42.89 18.34 18.11
C GLU A 25 -41.64 17.60 18.63
N ARG A 26 -41.67 16.29 18.87
CA ARG A 26 -40.54 15.57 19.49
C ARG A 26 -39.55 14.93 18.50
N HIS A 27 -39.99 14.64 17.27
CA HIS A 27 -39.14 14.00 16.26
C HIS A 27 -38.22 14.99 15.52
N GLY A 28 -38.58 16.28 15.49
CA GLY A 28 -37.76 17.31 14.84
C GLY A 28 -36.51 17.72 15.62
N ALA A 29 -36.57 17.68 16.96
CA ALA A 29 -35.42 18.06 17.80
C ALA A 29 -34.24 17.08 17.64
N ALA A 30 -34.51 15.77 17.65
CA ALA A 30 -33.48 14.76 17.43
C ALA A 30 -32.83 14.86 16.03
N ALA A 31 -33.63 15.18 14.99
CA ALA A 31 -33.10 15.41 13.65
C ALA A 31 -32.16 16.63 13.59
N VAL A 32 -32.47 17.69 14.35
CA VAL A 32 -31.62 18.89 14.43
C VAL A 32 -30.33 18.62 15.21
N GLU A 33 -30.41 17.86 16.32
CA GLU A 33 -29.22 17.45 17.08
C GLU A 33 -28.29 16.60 16.22
N PHE A 34 -28.83 15.63 15.48
CA PHE A 34 -28.07 14.79 14.55
C PHE A 34 -27.47 15.58 13.39
N ALA A 35 -28.20 16.53 12.82
CA ALA A 35 -27.70 17.37 11.72
C ALA A 35 -26.49 18.23 12.13
N VAL A 36 -26.36 18.57 13.41
CA VAL A 36 -25.22 19.35 13.92
C VAL A 36 -24.04 18.44 14.31
N THR A 37 -24.28 17.20 14.76
CA THR A 37 -23.20 16.26 15.12
C THR A 37 -22.60 15.55 13.91
N LEU A 38 -23.42 15.25 12.88
CA LEU A 38 -23.00 14.52 11.68
C LEU A 38 -21.76 15.14 11.00
N PRO A 39 -21.67 16.46 10.75
CA PRO A 39 -20.51 17.05 10.07
C PRO A 39 -19.20 16.83 10.83
N VAL A 40 -19.24 16.89 12.16
CA VAL A 40 -18.06 16.64 13.02
C VAL A 40 -17.69 15.17 12.99
N MET A 41 -18.68 14.27 13.05
CA MET A 41 -18.45 12.84 13.01
C MET A 41 -17.88 12.40 11.65
N VAL A 42 -18.41 12.92 10.55
CA VAL A 42 -17.90 12.64 9.19
C VAL A 42 -16.48 13.18 9.01
N MET A 43 -16.19 14.41 9.45
CA MET A 43 -14.82 14.95 9.37
C MET A 43 -13.82 14.07 10.13
N LEU A 44 -14.21 13.58 11.31
CA LEU A 44 -13.39 12.68 12.11
C LEU A 44 -13.17 11.33 11.42
N LEU A 45 -14.21 10.73 10.82
CA LEU A 45 -14.09 9.48 10.08
C LEU A 45 -13.19 9.63 8.85
N LEU A 46 -13.36 10.70 8.07
CA LEU A 46 -12.52 10.96 6.90
C LEU A 46 -11.05 11.17 7.32
N GLY A 47 -10.80 11.89 8.42
CA GLY A 47 -9.45 12.04 8.97
C GLY A 47 -8.83 10.71 9.42
N MET A 48 -9.62 9.78 9.97
CA MET A 48 -9.14 8.45 10.32
C MET A 48 -8.79 7.62 9.07
N VAL A 49 -9.59 7.70 8.01
CA VAL A 49 -9.32 7.00 6.75
C VAL A 49 -8.04 7.52 6.11
N GLU A 50 -7.85 8.84 6.05
CA GLU A 50 -6.61 9.43 5.52
C GLU A 50 -5.38 9.04 6.35
N LEU A 51 -5.49 9.05 7.67
CA LEU A 51 -4.39 8.63 8.55
C LEU A 51 -4.08 7.14 8.38
N GLY A 52 -5.10 6.29 8.29
CA GLY A 52 -4.93 4.86 8.04
C GLY A 52 -4.19 4.60 6.73
N ARG A 53 -4.56 5.35 5.68
CA ARG A 53 -3.88 5.27 4.39
C ARG A 53 -2.43 5.73 4.45
N ALA A 54 -2.17 6.84 5.14
CA ALA A 54 -0.82 7.36 5.33
C ALA A 54 0.09 6.37 6.06
N LEU A 55 -0.43 5.71 7.11
CA LEU A 55 0.30 4.69 7.86
C LEU A 55 0.57 3.46 7.01
N GLN A 56 -0.40 3.00 6.21
CA GLN A 56 -0.21 1.89 5.28
C GLN A 56 0.97 2.16 4.34
N VAL A 57 0.97 3.32 3.67
CA VAL A 57 2.04 3.70 2.74
C VAL A 57 3.37 3.86 3.47
N TYR A 58 3.38 4.49 4.65
CA TYR A 58 4.60 4.63 5.44
C TYR A 58 5.24 3.27 5.77
N HIS A 59 4.44 2.27 6.16
CA HIS A 59 4.93 0.93 6.43
C HIS A 59 5.54 0.27 5.18
N GLN A 60 4.88 0.39 4.03
CA GLN A 60 5.40 -0.15 2.77
C GLN A 60 6.72 0.54 2.37
N MET A 61 6.79 1.87 2.47
CA MET A 61 8.02 2.64 2.23
C MET A 61 9.16 2.24 3.18
N TYR A 62 8.85 1.97 4.44
CA TYR A 62 9.85 1.55 5.42
C TYR A 62 10.42 0.17 5.11
N GLU A 63 9.57 -0.80 4.76
CA GLU A 63 10.02 -2.12 4.33
C GLU A 63 10.84 -2.04 3.03
N ALA A 64 10.44 -1.19 2.08
CA ALA A 64 11.21 -0.95 0.85
C ALA A 64 12.57 -0.30 1.13
N ALA A 65 12.62 0.71 2.00
CA ALA A 65 13.87 1.33 2.45
C ALA A 65 14.79 0.30 3.12
N ARG A 66 14.23 -0.59 3.95
CA ARG A 66 14.97 -1.67 4.62
C ARG A 66 15.51 -2.69 3.61
N ALA A 67 14.68 -3.12 2.66
CA ALA A 67 15.08 -4.03 1.60
C ALA A 67 16.22 -3.44 0.75
N GLY A 68 16.10 -2.18 0.33
CA GLY A 68 17.16 -1.46 -0.38
C GLY A 68 18.42 -1.29 0.46
N ALA A 69 18.29 -0.96 1.74
CA ALA A 69 19.44 -0.80 2.63
C ALA A 69 20.20 -2.12 2.86
N ARG A 70 19.52 -3.28 2.77
CA ARG A 70 20.17 -4.60 2.89
C ARG A 70 21.09 -4.85 1.70
N ILE A 71 20.65 -4.49 0.50
CA ILE A 71 21.48 -4.53 -0.70
C ILE A 71 22.60 -3.50 -0.58
N TYR A 72 22.29 -2.28 -0.11
CA TYR A 72 23.29 -1.23 0.03
C TYR A 72 24.40 -1.58 1.06
N SER A 73 24.08 -2.31 2.13
CA SER A 73 25.10 -2.75 3.09
C SER A 73 26.10 -3.77 2.52
N GLY A 74 25.79 -4.41 1.38
CA GLY A 74 26.68 -5.39 0.75
C GLY A 74 27.70 -4.77 -0.21
N ILE A 75 28.81 -5.48 -0.42
CA ILE A 75 29.89 -5.06 -1.33
C ILE A 75 29.50 -5.32 -2.79
N GLY A 76 29.85 -4.37 -3.68
CA GLY A 76 29.76 -4.56 -5.13
C GLY A 76 28.39 -4.27 -5.73
N ASN A 77 27.40 -3.91 -4.91
CA ASN A 77 26.09 -3.50 -5.37
C ASN A 77 26.13 -2.06 -5.90
N THR A 78 25.46 -1.83 -7.02
CA THR A 78 25.35 -0.53 -7.66
C THR A 78 24.12 0.23 -7.16
N GLU A 79 24.06 1.53 -7.44
CA GLU A 79 22.85 2.33 -7.20
C GLU A 79 21.62 1.74 -7.92
N THR A 80 21.82 1.15 -9.11
CA THR A 80 20.73 0.54 -9.88
C THR A 80 20.15 -0.68 -9.16
N ASP A 81 21.01 -1.53 -8.57
CA ASP A 81 20.56 -2.72 -7.83
C ASP A 81 19.73 -2.32 -6.60
N ILE A 82 20.18 -1.27 -5.89
CA ILE A 82 19.48 -0.73 -4.71
C ILE A 82 18.11 -0.17 -5.12
N ARG A 83 18.04 0.66 -6.17
CA ARG A 83 16.78 1.24 -6.66
C ARG A 83 15.83 0.18 -7.18
N THR A 84 16.33 -0.86 -7.84
CA THR A 84 15.52 -1.99 -8.32
C THR A 84 14.92 -2.77 -7.16
N MET A 85 15.69 -3.00 -6.09
CA MET A 85 15.17 -3.66 -4.89
C MET A 85 14.07 -2.83 -4.20
N VAL A 86 14.28 -1.52 -4.09
CA VAL A 86 13.26 -0.61 -3.54
C VAL A 86 12.01 -0.63 -4.41
N ALA A 87 12.14 -0.53 -5.74
CA ALA A 87 11.00 -0.60 -6.66
C ALA A 87 10.24 -1.94 -6.56
N THR A 88 10.96 -3.05 -6.41
CA THR A 88 10.35 -4.38 -6.23
C THR A 88 9.56 -4.45 -4.92
N ALA A 89 10.12 -3.94 -3.83
CA ALA A 89 9.44 -3.89 -2.54
C ALA A 89 8.27 -2.88 -2.52
N MET A 90 8.27 -1.90 -3.41
CA MET A 90 7.17 -0.94 -3.60
C MET A 90 6.10 -1.44 -4.59
N ALA A 91 6.28 -2.59 -5.25
CA ALA A 91 5.38 -3.04 -6.31
C ALA A 91 3.92 -3.27 -5.86
N ASP A 92 3.72 -3.62 -4.59
CA ASP A 92 2.39 -3.80 -4.00
C ASP A 92 1.81 -2.50 -3.40
N THR A 93 2.53 -1.38 -3.55
CA THR A 93 1.99 -0.06 -3.21
C THR A 93 1.12 0.47 -4.35
N VAL A 94 0.23 1.41 -4.04
CA VAL A 94 -0.60 2.10 -5.05
C VAL A 94 0.12 3.32 -5.62
N LEU A 95 1.38 3.54 -5.25
CA LEU A 95 2.18 4.66 -5.73
C LEU A 95 2.87 4.29 -7.03
N ASP A 96 2.78 5.17 -8.02
CA ASP A 96 3.58 5.02 -9.23
C ASP A 96 5.06 5.34 -8.93
N PRO A 97 6.00 4.80 -9.72
CA PRO A 97 7.44 5.08 -9.56
C PRO A 97 7.84 6.56 -9.63
N GLU A 98 6.96 7.42 -10.16
CA GLU A 98 7.17 8.85 -10.32
C GLU A 98 6.77 9.66 -9.07
N ASP A 99 5.93 9.08 -8.21
CA ASP A 99 5.35 9.75 -7.03
C ASP A 99 6.22 9.63 -5.78
N TYR A 100 7.20 8.73 -5.80
CA TYR A 100 8.15 8.58 -4.71
C TYR A 100 9.60 8.79 -5.15
N GLN A 101 10.42 9.26 -4.23
CA GLN A 101 11.84 9.47 -4.43
C GLN A 101 12.67 8.59 -3.51
N VAL A 102 13.75 8.02 -4.07
CA VAL A 102 14.73 7.23 -3.34
C VAL A 102 16.04 8.00 -3.26
N THR A 103 16.49 8.26 -2.04
CA THR A 103 17.74 8.96 -1.73
C THR A 103 18.67 8.02 -0.97
N LEU A 104 19.91 7.91 -1.46
CA LEU A 104 20.98 7.15 -0.82
C LEU A 104 21.91 8.10 -0.08
N ASN A 105 22.36 7.69 1.09
CA ASN A 105 23.44 8.35 1.80
C ASN A 105 24.40 7.33 2.43
N PRO A 106 25.69 7.32 2.05
CA PRO A 106 26.33 8.12 0.98
C PRO A 106 25.66 8.00 -0.41
N THR A 107 25.79 9.03 -1.26
CA THR A 107 25.05 9.05 -2.55
C THR A 107 25.60 8.02 -3.54
N ASP A 108 26.92 7.84 -3.56
CA ASP A 108 27.59 6.89 -4.43
C ASP A 108 28.01 5.65 -3.63
N PRO A 109 27.38 4.47 -3.86
CA PRO A 109 27.71 3.24 -3.17
C PRO A 109 29.16 2.81 -3.32
N SER A 110 29.83 3.15 -4.43
CA SER A 110 31.22 2.75 -4.69
C SER A 110 32.23 3.45 -3.77
N THR A 111 31.81 4.56 -3.13
CA THR A 111 32.66 5.30 -2.18
C THR A 111 32.71 4.67 -0.79
N VAL A 112 31.83 3.71 -0.51
CA VAL A 112 31.76 3.03 0.79
C VAL A 112 32.62 1.76 0.73
N SER A 113 33.74 1.79 1.44
CA SER A 113 34.70 0.67 1.46
C SER A 113 35.12 0.23 2.86
N THR A 114 34.60 0.88 3.90
CA THR A 114 35.01 0.65 5.29
C THR A 114 33.89 -0.02 6.07
N ALA A 115 34.19 -1.13 6.74
CA ALA A 115 33.26 -1.85 7.61
C ALA A 115 32.61 -0.89 8.60
N LEU A 116 31.34 -1.17 8.89
CA LEU A 116 30.53 -0.46 9.89
C LEU A 116 30.32 1.01 9.56
N THR A 117 30.64 1.47 8.34
CA THR A 117 30.20 2.79 7.87
C THR A 117 28.69 2.79 7.77
N GLN A 118 28.06 3.82 8.32
CA GLN A 118 26.61 3.92 8.30
C GLN A 118 26.13 4.24 6.87
N VAL A 119 25.37 3.33 6.28
CA VAL A 119 24.67 3.55 5.02
C VAL A 119 23.18 3.69 5.28
N SER A 120 22.52 4.53 4.49
CA SER A 120 21.11 4.84 4.66
C SER A 120 20.40 4.92 3.32
N VAL A 121 19.18 4.39 3.30
CA VAL A 121 18.25 4.49 2.19
C VAL A 121 17.02 5.20 2.71
N THR A 122 16.62 6.27 2.02
CA THR A 122 15.45 7.06 2.34
C THR A 122 14.48 7.01 1.17
N VAL A 123 13.22 6.66 1.46
CA VAL A 123 12.11 6.70 0.52
C VAL A 123 11.17 7.81 0.98
N SER A 124 10.76 8.70 0.07
CA SER A 124 9.88 9.82 0.40
C SER A 124 8.80 10.03 -0.68
N THR A 125 7.60 10.41 -0.27
CA THR A 125 6.45 10.72 -1.15
C THR A 125 5.68 11.91 -0.58
N ASN A 126 5.00 12.70 -1.41
CA ASN A 126 4.13 13.75 -0.86
C ASN A 126 2.80 13.15 -0.40
N PHE A 127 2.17 13.79 0.58
CA PHE A 127 0.85 13.37 1.06
C PHE A 127 -0.23 13.52 -0.01
N ASP A 128 -0.09 14.50 -0.90
CA ASP A 128 -1.04 14.77 -1.97
C ASP A 128 -1.15 13.61 -2.97
N ASP A 129 -0.07 12.85 -3.16
CA ASP A 129 0.00 11.70 -4.08
C ASP A 129 -0.70 10.46 -3.51
N ILE A 130 -0.98 10.42 -2.20
CA ILE A 130 -1.61 9.28 -1.52
C ILE A 130 -3.00 9.59 -0.93
N SER A 131 -3.42 10.85 -0.93
CA SER A 131 -4.68 11.27 -0.32
C SER A 131 -5.87 10.87 -1.18
N TRP A 132 -6.91 10.34 -0.52
CA TRP A 132 -8.20 10.05 -1.16
C TRP A 132 -9.19 11.23 -1.08
N LEU A 133 -8.91 12.25 -0.27
CA LEU A 133 -9.77 13.43 -0.17
C LEU A 133 -9.32 14.49 -1.17
N VAL A 134 -10.11 14.67 -2.22
CA VAL A 134 -9.93 15.76 -3.18
C VAL A 134 -9.95 17.10 -2.44
N GLY A 135 -8.83 17.83 -2.49
CA GLY A 135 -8.70 19.12 -1.84
C GLY A 135 -8.50 19.06 -0.33
N ASN A 136 -7.89 17.99 0.19
CA ASN A 136 -7.41 17.98 1.57
C ASN A 136 -6.53 19.22 1.80
N THR A 137 -6.83 20.00 2.84
CA THR A 137 -5.96 21.11 3.28
C THR A 137 -5.28 20.80 4.60
N LEU A 138 -5.54 19.61 5.15
CA LEU A 138 -5.14 19.26 6.51
C LEU A 138 -3.68 18.79 6.55
N LEU A 139 -3.26 18.01 5.55
CA LEU A 139 -1.92 17.42 5.44
C LEU A 139 -1.27 17.69 4.08
N SER A 140 -1.91 18.49 3.23
CA SER A 140 -1.37 18.90 1.93
C SER A 140 -0.04 19.63 2.08
N GLY A 141 0.91 19.30 1.21
CA GLY A 141 2.28 19.81 1.24
C GLY A 141 3.20 19.17 2.29
N GLU A 142 2.71 18.22 3.10
CA GLU A 142 3.59 17.40 3.95
C GLU A 142 4.19 16.23 3.15
N THR A 143 5.42 15.87 3.48
CA THR A 143 6.15 14.77 2.85
C THR A 143 6.30 13.62 3.85
N LEU A 144 5.87 12.42 3.46
CA LEU A 144 6.16 11.20 4.21
C LEU A 144 7.58 10.77 3.91
N ILE A 145 8.34 10.44 4.95
CA ILE A 145 9.75 10.06 4.84
C ILE A 145 9.98 8.80 5.67
N ALA A 146 10.44 7.75 5.01
CA ALA A 146 10.87 6.51 5.64
C ALA A 146 12.36 6.30 5.38
N THR A 147 13.15 6.20 6.45
CA THR A 147 14.60 5.99 6.36
C THR A 147 14.98 4.72 7.07
N CYS A 148 15.74 3.86 6.39
CA CYS A 148 16.41 2.72 6.99
C CYS A 148 17.91 2.95 6.98
N ILE A 149 18.57 2.54 8.06
CA ILE A 149 19.99 2.73 8.25
C ILE A 149 20.61 1.39 8.65
N MET A 150 21.66 0.97 7.93
CA MET A 150 22.40 -0.27 8.22
C MET A 150 23.91 -0.02 8.24
N PRO A 151 24.68 -0.79 9.02
CA PRO A 151 26.12 -0.79 8.92
C PRO A 151 26.55 -1.45 7.60
N PHE A 152 27.47 -0.82 6.89
CA PHE A 152 28.11 -1.41 5.73
C PHE A 152 28.93 -2.63 6.15
N ASP A 153 28.68 -3.74 5.49
CA ASP A 153 29.47 -4.95 5.65
C ASP A 153 30.70 -4.84 4.75
N SER A 154 31.85 -4.47 5.33
CA SER A 154 33.11 -4.80 4.68
C SER A 154 33.52 -6.18 5.16
N ALA A 155 32.91 -7.21 4.58
CA ALA A 155 33.62 -8.47 4.51
C ALA A 155 34.94 -8.16 3.79
N GLU A 156 36.02 -8.10 4.57
CA GLU A 156 37.35 -8.44 4.10
C GLU A 156 37.14 -9.56 3.09
N ALA A 157 37.71 -9.45 1.89
CA ALA A 157 37.95 -10.62 1.08
C ALA A 157 38.76 -11.57 1.96
N SER A 158 38.07 -12.43 2.72
CA SER A 158 38.67 -13.40 3.62
C SER A 158 39.68 -14.10 2.77
N SER A 159 40.94 -13.97 3.18
CA SER A 159 42.09 -14.44 2.45
C SER A 159 41.91 -15.91 2.10
N ILE A 160 41.34 -16.21 0.94
CA ILE A 160 41.62 -17.45 0.23
C ILE A 160 42.98 -17.21 -0.44
N GLY A 161 44.00 -17.23 0.40
CA GLY A 161 45.32 -17.68 0.01
C GLY A 161 45.19 -19.15 -0.37
N GLY A 162 44.87 -19.41 -1.63
CA GLY A 162 44.79 -20.74 -2.20
C GLY A 162 45.14 -20.65 -3.67
N GLY A 163 46.43 -20.58 -3.98
CA GLY A 163 46.92 -20.72 -5.35
C GLY A 163 46.51 -22.08 -5.90
N GLY A 164 45.51 -22.11 -6.78
CA GLY A 164 45.07 -23.29 -7.51
C GLY A 164 45.55 -23.23 -8.95
N ASN A 165 46.79 -23.65 -9.18
CA ASN A 165 47.33 -23.93 -10.50
C ASN A 165 46.50 -25.05 -11.16
N SER A 166 45.81 -24.75 -12.26
CA SER A 166 45.16 -25.73 -13.13
C SER A 166 46.21 -26.57 -13.86
N GLY A 167 46.65 -27.64 -13.18
CA GLY A 167 47.52 -28.68 -13.73
C GLY A 167 46.81 -30.02 -13.64
N GLY A 168 46.54 -30.63 -14.81
CA GLY A 168 45.88 -31.91 -14.90
C GLY A 168 46.70 -33.09 -14.39
N GLY A 169 46.02 -34.21 -14.21
CA GLY A 169 46.61 -35.52 -13.94
C GLY A 169 45.51 -36.50 -13.58
N GLY A 170 45.19 -37.41 -14.51
CA GLY A 170 44.33 -38.55 -14.25
C GLY A 170 44.97 -39.55 -13.30
N GLY A 171 44.11 -40.39 -12.73
CA GLY A 171 44.46 -41.47 -11.82
C GLY A 171 43.17 -42.05 -11.30
N ASP A 172 42.61 -42.98 -12.07
CA ASP A 172 41.74 -44.03 -11.58
C ASP A 172 42.49 -44.76 -10.46
N ASP A 173 41.82 -45.14 -9.38
CA ASP A 173 42.04 -46.40 -8.64
C ASP A 173 40.96 -46.51 -7.56
N ASP A 174 40.27 -47.65 -7.63
CA ASP A 174 39.29 -48.18 -6.69
C ASP A 174 39.89 -48.40 -5.29
N ASP A 175 39.05 -48.43 -4.25
CA ASP A 175 39.06 -49.42 -3.15
C ASP A 175 38.14 -48.95 -2.00
N ASP A 176 36.96 -49.57 -1.97
CA ASP A 176 36.31 -50.30 -0.86
C ASP A 176 36.52 -49.90 0.61
N ASP A 177 35.39 -50.00 1.33
CA ASP A 177 35.21 -50.43 2.73
C ASP A 177 35.68 -49.49 3.86
N ASP A 178 34.74 -48.94 4.65
CA ASP A 178 34.21 -49.61 5.84
C ASP A 178 33.29 -48.68 6.64
N ASP A 179 32.36 -49.33 7.33
CA ASP A 179 31.33 -48.83 8.24
C ASP A 179 31.85 -47.87 9.32
N ASP A 180 30.99 -46.96 9.76
CA ASP A 180 30.73 -46.77 11.20
C ASP A 180 29.41 -46.03 11.39
N ASP A 181 28.53 -46.71 12.14
CA ASP A 181 27.28 -46.27 12.72
C ASP A 181 27.48 -45.00 13.56
N ASP A 182 26.52 -44.07 13.51
CA ASP A 182 26.11 -43.29 14.69
C ASP A 182 24.61 -42.96 14.52
N ASP A 183 23.80 -43.82 15.14
CA ASP A 183 22.43 -43.54 15.56
C ASP A 183 22.48 -42.39 16.58
N ASP A 184 21.88 -41.25 16.27
CA ASP A 184 21.39 -40.31 17.29
C ASP A 184 19.90 -40.05 17.00
N ASP A 185 19.09 -40.92 17.60
CA ASP A 185 17.69 -40.67 17.94
C ASP A 185 17.65 -39.53 18.97
N ASP A 186 17.14 -38.35 18.58
CA ASP A 186 16.60 -37.37 19.52
C ASP A 186 15.15 -37.08 19.10
N ASP A 187 14.27 -37.98 19.59
CA ASP A 187 12.85 -37.75 19.80
C ASP A 187 12.70 -36.70 20.92
N ASP A 188 12.42 -35.44 20.56
CA ASP A 188 11.83 -34.46 21.48
C ASP A 188 10.37 -34.22 21.05
N ASP A 189 9.52 -35.15 21.47
CA ASP A 189 8.09 -34.95 21.70
C ASP A 189 7.93 -33.97 22.88
N ASP A 190 7.66 -32.69 22.57
CA ASP A 190 7.03 -31.78 23.53
C ASP A 190 5.60 -31.50 23.06
N ASP A 191 4.70 -32.39 23.49
CA ASP A 191 3.29 -32.11 23.72
C ASP A 191 3.18 -31.00 24.78
N ASP A 192 2.76 -29.80 24.37
CA ASP A 192 2.10 -28.86 25.28
C ASP A 192 0.67 -28.64 24.77
N ASP A 193 -0.22 -29.37 25.43
CA ASP A 193 -1.67 -29.27 25.44
C ASP A 193 -2.18 -27.86 25.78
N ASP A 194 -3.42 -27.63 25.33
CA ASP A 194 -4.47 -26.79 25.92
C ASP A 194 -4.19 -25.29 26.12
N ASP A 195 -4.88 -24.46 25.32
CA ASP A 195 -5.77 -23.40 25.80
C ASP A 195 -6.32 -22.58 24.61
N ASP A 196 -7.58 -22.80 24.26
CA ASP A 196 -8.65 -21.81 24.40
C ASP A 196 -9.85 -22.16 23.50
N ASP A 197 -10.84 -22.78 24.17
CA ASP A 197 -12.25 -22.65 23.82
C ASP A 197 -12.61 -21.16 23.70
N ASP A 198 -13.15 -20.75 22.56
CA ASP A 198 -14.22 -19.76 22.52
C ASP A 198 -15.15 -20.15 21.36
N ASP A 199 -16.13 -20.97 21.73
CA ASP A 199 -17.44 -21.02 21.10
C ASP A 199 -18.00 -19.59 21.07
N ASP A 200 -18.34 -19.09 19.88
CA ASP A 200 -19.53 -18.27 19.69
C ASP A 200 -20.12 -18.65 18.33
N ASP A 201 -21.04 -19.62 18.42
CA ASP A 201 -22.20 -19.72 17.54
C ASP A 201 -22.92 -18.36 17.47
N ASP A 202 -23.53 -18.10 16.31
CA ASP A 202 -24.65 -17.20 16.02
C ASP A 202 -24.30 -16.45 14.71
N ASP A 203 -25.13 -16.35 13.69
CA ASP A 203 -26.36 -17.01 13.29
C ASP A 203 -26.56 -16.50 11.85
N ASP A 204 -27.20 -17.32 11.03
CA ASP A 204 -27.99 -16.97 9.85
C ASP A 204 -28.29 -15.46 9.64
N ASP A 205 -28.09 -14.96 8.42
CA ASP A 205 -29.24 -14.56 7.61
C ASP A 205 -28.83 -14.26 6.16
N ASP A 206 -29.60 -14.88 5.28
CA ASP A 206 -29.76 -14.59 3.86
C ASP A 206 -29.98 -13.09 3.60
N ASP A 207 -29.44 -12.58 2.50
CA ASP A 207 -30.26 -11.80 1.56
C ASP A 207 -29.57 -11.78 0.19
N ASP A 208 -30.18 -12.54 -0.71
CA ASP A 208 -30.13 -12.35 -2.16
C ASP A 208 -30.45 -10.88 -2.49
N ASP A 209 -29.59 -10.22 -3.25
CA ASP A 209 -30.04 -9.17 -4.17
C ASP A 209 -29.24 -9.31 -5.46
N ASP A 210 -29.84 -10.10 -6.37
CA ASP A 210 -29.67 -9.99 -7.80
C ASP A 210 -29.96 -8.54 -8.22
N ASP A 211 -28.96 -7.80 -8.72
CA ASP A 211 -29.22 -6.63 -9.55
C ASP A 211 -28.56 -6.82 -10.93
N ASP A 212 -29.31 -7.54 -11.78
CA ASP A 212 -29.17 -7.57 -13.22
C ASP A 212 -29.41 -6.16 -13.79
N GLY A 213 -28.34 -5.39 -13.92
CA GLY A 213 -28.30 -4.11 -14.62
C GLY A 213 -27.72 -4.24 -16.02
N ASP A 214 -28.40 -4.94 -16.92
CA ASP A 214 -28.19 -4.83 -18.37
C ASP A 214 -28.44 -3.38 -18.82
N GLY A 215 -27.48 -2.82 -19.55
CA GLY A 215 -27.59 -1.46 -20.09
C GLY A 215 -26.43 -1.12 -21.00
N ASP A 216 -26.44 -1.75 -22.18
CA ASP A 216 -25.74 -1.32 -23.39
C ASP A 216 -25.88 0.20 -23.58
N ASP A 217 -24.79 0.88 -23.93
CA ASP A 217 -24.80 1.89 -24.99
C ASP A 217 -23.36 2.13 -25.44
N ASP A 218 -23.10 1.62 -26.64
CA ASP A 218 -21.99 1.95 -27.51
C ASP A 218 -21.95 3.47 -27.75
N ASP A 219 -20.79 4.10 -27.56
CA ASP A 219 -20.46 5.34 -28.27
C ASP A 219 -19.00 5.24 -28.73
N ASP A 220 -18.88 4.67 -29.93
CA ASP A 220 -17.74 4.79 -30.83
C ASP A 220 -17.40 6.28 -30.99
N ASN A 221 -16.27 6.71 -30.42
CA ASN A 221 -15.65 7.97 -30.80
C ASN A 221 -14.39 7.67 -31.62
N ASP A 222 -14.65 7.22 -32.86
CA ASP A 222 -13.71 7.23 -33.98
C ASP A 222 -13.35 8.69 -34.29
N ASN A 223 -12.28 9.17 -33.64
CA ASN A 223 -11.55 10.33 -34.13
C ASN A 223 -10.53 9.85 -35.18
N ASP A 224 -11.05 9.63 -36.38
CA ASP A 224 -10.29 9.70 -37.63
C ASP A 224 -9.83 11.15 -37.83
N ASP A 225 -8.64 11.49 -37.33
CA ASP A 225 -7.89 12.65 -37.81
C ASP A 225 -6.69 12.15 -38.63
N ASP A 226 -6.91 12.17 -39.94
CA ASP A 226 -5.89 12.21 -40.98
C ASP A 226 -4.84 13.28 -40.65
N ASP A 227 -3.57 12.88 -40.45
CA ASP A 227 -2.43 13.80 -40.66
C ASP A 227 -1.38 13.13 -41.57
N ASP A 228 -1.60 13.39 -42.85
CA ASP A 228 -0.73 13.23 -44.00
C ASP A 228 0.45 14.23 -43.95
N GLY A 229 1.48 13.87 -43.18
CA GLY A 229 2.73 14.62 -43.07
C GLY A 229 3.97 13.89 -43.59
N VAL A 230 4.09 13.73 -44.92
CA VAL A 230 5.33 13.29 -45.60
C VAL A 230 6.44 14.31 -45.34
N ALA A 231 7.56 13.86 -44.77
CA ALA A 231 8.85 14.54 -44.89
C ALA A 231 9.98 13.50 -44.92
N ASP A 232 10.27 13.00 -46.12
CA ASP A 232 11.57 12.48 -46.51
C ASP A 232 12.62 13.60 -46.42
N GLY A 233 13.70 13.38 -45.68
CA GLY A 233 14.92 14.21 -45.65
C GLY A 233 16.03 13.41 -44.96
N ASP A 234 16.75 12.60 -45.74
CA ASP A 234 18.08 12.92 -46.30
C ASP A 234 19.25 12.88 -45.29
N ASP A 235 19.67 11.66 -45.01
CA ASP A 235 21.03 11.19 -45.26
C ASP A 235 22.13 12.28 -45.44
N SER A 236 22.86 12.60 -44.36
CA SER A 236 24.27 13.04 -44.44
C SER A 236 24.97 13.09 -43.07
N HIS A 237 25.53 11.95 -42.66
CA HIS A 237 26.87 11.92 -42.04
C HIS A 237 27.91 12.11 -43.16
N PRO A 238 29.17 12.54 -42.95
CA PRO A 238 29.92 12.72 -41.69
C PRO A 238 30.55 14.13 -41.59
N GLU A 239 31.28 14.45 -40.50
CA GLU A 239 32.67 14.98 -40.56
C GLU A 239 33.35 14.79 -39.19
N ASP A 240 34.38 13.95 -39.24
CA ASP A 240 35.47 13.76 -38.30
C ASP A 240 36.23 15.08 -38.12
N ASN A 241 36.28 15.60 -36.90
CA ASN A 241 37.26 16.62 -36.52
C ASN A 241 38.12 16.11 -35.36
N THR A 242 39.02 15.20 -35.71
CA THR A 242 40.25 14.93 -34.97
C THR A 242 41.13 16.19 -34.99
N GLN A 243 41.11 16.97 -33.91
CA GLN A 243 42.16 17.97 -33.63
C GLN A 243 43.09 17.46 -32.53
N CYS A 244 44.21 16.89 -32.98
CA CYS A 244 45.45 16.83 -32.23
C CYS A 244 46.03 18.25 -32.11
N THR A 245 46.25 18.71 -30.89
CA THR A 245 47.17 19.82 -30.60
C THR A 245 48.28 19.27 -29.72
N ASP A 246 49.36 18.84 -30.38
CA ASP A 246 50.70 18.80 -29.80
C ASP A 246 51.33 20.18 -30.04
N ASP A 247 51.71 20.88 -28.97
CA ASP A 247 52.64 22.01 -29.05
C ASP A 247 53.46 22.09 -27.74
N ASP A 248 54.78 21.88 -27.94
CA ASP A 248 55.99 22.23 -27.16
C ASP A 248 56.16 21.83 -25.68
#